data_AF-A0A9P6ND15-F1
#
_entry.id   AF-A0A9P6ND15-F1
#
_cell.length_a   1.000
_cell.length_b   1.000
_cell.length_c   1.000
_cell.angle_alpha   90.00
_cell.angle_beta   90.00
_cell.angle_gamma   90.00
#
_symmetry.space_group_name_H-M   'P 1'
#
loop_
_entity.id
_entity.type
_entity.pdbx_description
1 polymer ?
#
loop_
_entity_poly.entity_id
_entity_poly.type
_entity_poly.pdbx_seq_one_letter_code
_entity_poly.pdbx_strand_id
1 'polypeptide(L)'
;MSFRPTKNGFFAGLSLAILWSSQVVQVVESQACSVLNVYGDNGVIGAGFGVNKSGTVPRTGTQGDAGEDATVFRPGKNPNPVCGTVALLHGAVDIAKESHKGMSFDHAPTVWSNASIPLDIFQVNRNGGGPGIAEVSTDATGNSFEPADVTLNLPGNDGAWSANRQIVRVVVTLREGTTCTGGKLKNRCLIRFRAGLNDTCGGCFLVKMEGTVKQSSSGGCSAKYSESTPLRTSYTHFSRLTIPLQPSQLCLHGRYPSLWIKVLHSLSRIILWHPNPSTRSVDTICRASLIVTILHFNLCTL
;
A
#
# COMPACT_ATOMS: atom_id res chain seq x y z
N MET A 1 -60.24 -60.71 -50.51
CA MET A 1 -59.08 -61.49 -50.01
C MET A 1 -57.89 -60.54 -49.96
N SER A 2 -56.97 -60.55 -48.99
CA SER A 2 -56.94 -61.18 -47.66
C SER A 2 -55.98 -60.38 -46.78
N PHE A 3 -56.21 -60.31 -45.47
CA PHE A 3 -55.23 -59.81 -44.50
C PHE A 3 -53.92 -60.62 -44.56
N ARG A 4 -52.77 -59.95 -44.33
CA ARG A 4 -51.76 -60.34 -43.31
C ARG A 4 -50.95 -59.14 -42.81
N PRO A 5 -50.77 -58.97 -41.48
CA PRO A 5 -49.85 -58.00 -40.88
C PRO A 5 -48.62 -58.67 -40.23
N THR A 6 -47.51 -57.93 -40.14
CA THR A 6 -46.35 -58.20 -39.26
C THR A 6 -45.80 -56.84 -38.82
N LYS A 7 -45.96 -56.38 -37.56
CA LYS A 7 -45.37 -56.81 -36.27
C LYS A 7 -43.86 -56.55 -36.13
N ASN A 8 -43.56 -55.77 -35.08
CA ASN A 8 -42.27 -55.62 -34.38
C ASN A 8 -41.17 -54.89 -35.18
N GLY A 9 -40.50 -53.83 -34.71
CA GLY A 9 -40.50 -53.14 -33.42
C GLY A 9 -39.16 -53.27 -32.71
N PHE A 10 -38.46 -52.16 -32.47
CA PHE A 10 -37.36 -52.07 -31.49
C PHE A 10 -37.12 -50.61 -31.06
N PHE A 11 -37.25 -50.33 -29.76
CA PHE A 11 -36.77 -49.11 -29.12
C PHE A 11 -35.33 -49.36 -28.66
N ALA A 12 -34.36 -48.64 -29.22
CA ALA A 12 -33.01 -48.43 -28.69
C ALA A 12 -32.36 -47.31 -29.51
N GLY A 13 -31.79 -46.24 -28.97
CA GLY A 13 -31.60 -45.82 -27.60
C GLY A 13 -30.94 -44.44 -27.73
N LEU A 14 -31.70 -43.38 -27.47
CA LEU A 14 -31.20 -42.01 -27.67
C LEU A 14 -30.22 -41.69 -26.53
N SER A 15 -28.94 -41.94 -26.79
CA SER A 15 -27.88 -41.75 -25.80
C SER A 15 -27.71 -40.25 -25.55
N LEU A 16 -28.35 -39.76 -24.49
CA LEU A 16 -28.11 -38.43 -23.92
C LEU A 16 -26.72 -38.43 -23.29
N ALA A 17 -25.71 -38.31 -24.15
CA ALA A 17 -24.36 -37.97 -23.75
C ALA A 17 -24.38 -36.54 -23.20
N ILE A 18 -24.61 -36.43 -21.89
CA ILE A 18 -24.44 -35.18 -21.14
C ILE A 18 -22.95 -34.84 -21.24
N LEU A 19 -22.62 -34.02 -22.24
CA LEU A 19 -21.32 -33.36 -22.33
C LEU A 19 -21.23 -32.41 -21.15
N TRP A 20 -20.64 -32.90 -20.06
CA TRP A 20 -20.19 -32.08 -18.95
C TRP A 20 -19.14 -31.12 -19.50
N SER A 21 -19.60 -29.96 -19.97
CA SER A 21 -18.73 -28.85 -20.30
C SER A 21 -18.12 -28.37 -18.99
N SER A 22 -16.94 -28.90 -18.66
CA SER A 22 -16.09 -28.35 -17.62
C SER A 22 -15.77 -26.91 -17.99
N GLN A 23 -16.58 -25.99 -17.47
CA GLN A 23 -16.33 -24.56 -17.49
C GLN A 23 -15.03 -24.39 -16.71
N VAL A 24 -13.90 -24.35 -17.42
CA VAL A 24 -12.62 -23.95 -16.85
C VAL A 24 -12.81 -22.48 -16.50
N VAL A 25 -13.24 -22.22 -15.27
CA VAL A 25 -13.22 -20.90 -14.67
C VAL A 25 -11.75 -20.47 -14.73
N GLN A 26 -11.45 -19.61 -15.69
CA GLN A 26 -10.16 -18.95 -15.79
C GLN A 26 -10.04 -18.13 -14.51
N VAL A 27 -9.36 -18.68 -13.51
CA VAL A 27 -8.94 -17.91 -12.34
C VAL A 27 -8.06 -16.81 -12.89
N VAL A 28 -8.59 -15.58 -12.91
CA VAL A 28 -7.86 -14.41 -13.40
C VAL A 28 -6.64 -14.28 -12.51
N GLU A 29 -5.49 -14.68 -13.04
CA GLU A 29 -4.32 -14.91 -12.21
C GLU A 29 -3.86 -13.58 -11.62
N SER A 30 -3.70 -13.58 -10.29
CA SER A 30 -3.62 -12.37 -9.46
C SER A 30 -2.64 -11.34 -10.04
N GLN A 31 -3.12 -10.13 -10.27
CA GLN A 31 -2.37 -9.07 -10.95
C GLN A 31 -1.24 -8.57 -10.03
N ALA A 32 -0.03 -8.35 -10.54
CA ALA A 32 1.16 -8.38 -9.67
C ALA A 32 1.27 -7.23 -8.63
N CYS A 33 0.83 -6.01 -8.95
CA CYS A 33 0.78 -4.89 -8.01
C CYS A 33 -0.24 -3.78 -8.40
N SER A 34 -0.73 -3.03 -7.40
CA SER A 34 -1.77 -1.99 -7.55
C SER A 34 -1.45 -0.70 -6.77
N VAL A 35 -1.79 0.47 -7.30
CA VAL A 35 -1.65 1.77 -6.61
C VAL A 35 -2.87 2.01 -5.71
N LEU A 36 -2.76 1.72 -4.41
CA LEU A 36 -3.91 1.82 -3.49
C LEU A 36 -4.21 3.25 -3.08
N ASN A 37 -3.21 3.94 -2.53
CA ASN A 37 -3.35 5.26 -1.95
C ASN A 37 -2.40 6.22 -2.64
N VAL A 38 -2.91 7.41 -2.95
CA VAL A 38 -2.15 8.56 -3.46
C VAL A 38 -2.33 9.67 -2.42
N TYR A 39 -1.30 9.97 -1.65
CA TYR A 39 -1.39 10.90 -0.53
C TYR A 39 -1.18 12.35 -0.97
N GLY A 40 -2.20 13.18 -0.79
CA GLY A 40 -2.14 14.62 -1.05
C GLY A 40 -1.74 15.42 0.18
N ASP A 41 -1.02 16.52 -0.03
CA ASP A 41 -0.70 17.52 1.01
C ASP A 41 -1.98 18.17 1.59
N ASN A 42 -3.03 18.27 0.78
CA ASN A 42 -4.38 18.68 1.16
C ASN A 42 -5.15 17.64 2.01
N GLY A 43 -4.51 16.58 2.50
CA GLY A 43 -5.13 15.52 3.30
C GLY A 43 -6.05 14.57 2.51
N VAL A 44 -6.19 14.75 1.20
CA VAL A 44 -6.98 13.87 0.33
C VAL A 44 -6.17 12.61 0.00
N ILE A 45 -6.80 11.44 0.13
CA ILE A 45 -6.18 10.15 -0.21
C ILE A 45 -6.84 9.57 -1.46
N GLY A 46 -6.20 9.80 -2.61
CA GLY A 46 -6.65 9.29 -3.91
C GLY A 46 -6.34 7.80 -4.12
N ALA A 47 -6.67 7.30 -5.30
CA ALA A 47 -6.50 5.90 -5.70
C ALA A 47 -5.94 5.80 -7.13
N GLY A 48 -5.36 4.66 -7.47
CA GLY A 48 -5.16 4.27 -8.87
C GLY A 48 -6.49 4.12 -9.59
N PHE A 49 -6.49 4.37 -10.91
CA PHE A 49 -7.64 4.15 -11.77
C PHE A 49 -8.08 2.67 -11.77
N GLY A 50 -9.39 2.42 -11.70
CA GLY A 50 -9.98 1.09 -11.55
C GLY A 50 -9.85 0.45 -10.17
N VAL A 51 -9.02 0.99 -9.27
CA VAL A 51 -8.80 0.42 -7.92
C VAL A 51 -10.04 0.65 -7.04
N ASN A 52 -10.66 -0.44 -6.58
CA ASN A 52 -11.89 -0.43 -5.81
C ASN A 52 -11.61 -0.29 -4.30
N LYS A 53 -11.93 0.89 -3.76
CA LYS A 53 -11.82 1.22 -2.33
C LYS A 53 -13.05 0.86 -1.47
N SER A 54 -14.12 0.31 -2.05
CA SER A 54 -15.33 -0.07 -1.28
C SER A 54 -15.19 -1.34 -0.44
N GLY A 55 -14.02 -2.00 -0.48
CA GLY A 55 -13.75 -3.25 0.24
C GLY A 55 -14.15 -4.51 -0.50
N THR A 56 -14.69 -4.42 -1.73
CA THR A 56 -15.01 -5.60 -2.56
C THR A 56 -13.78 -6.46 -2.87
N VAL A 57 -12.64 -5.81 -3.14
CA VAL A 57 -11.36 -6.51 -3.31
C VAL A 57 -10.66 -6.55 -1.94
N PRO A 58 -10.54 -7.73 -1.30
CA PRO A 58 -9.92 -7.86 0.02
C PRO A 58 -8.43 -7.51 -0.07
N ARG A 59 -7.90 -6.90 1.00
CA ARG A 59 -6.50 -6.43 1.11
C ARG A 59 -5.92 -6.74 2.49
N THR A 60 -6.19 -7.95 2.94
CA THR A 60 -5.95 -8.44 4.30
C THR A 60 -4.62 -9.17 4.47
N GLY A 61 -3.83 -9.34 3.41
CA GLY A 61 -2.58 -10.13 3.47
C GLY A 61 -2.81 -11.65 3.40
N THR A 62 -4.06 -12.10 3.40
CA THR A 62 -4.46 -13.52 3.49
C THR A 62 -4.64 -14.17 2.13
N GLN A 63 -4.67 -15.50 2.08
CA GLN A 63 -5.03 -16.22 0.84
C GLN A 63 -6.43 -15.77 0.34
N GLY A 64 -6.57 -15.58 -0.98
CA GLY A 64 -7.76 -14.97 -1.61
C GLY A 64 -7.62 -13.47 -1.88
N ASP A 65 -6.71 -12.78 -1.20
CA ASP A 65 -6.27 -11.43 -1.56
C ASP A 65 -5.42 -11.50 -2.83
N ALA A 66 -6.05 -11.16 -3.96
CA ALA A 66 -5.54 -11.35 -5.32
C ALA A 66 -5.45 -10.05 -6.14
N GLY A 67 -5.84 -8.91 -5.55
CA GLY A 67 -5.79 -7.60 -6.20
C GLY A 67 -6.50 -7.54 -7.56
N GLU A 68 -7.72 -8.06 -7.66
CA GLU A 68 -8.52 -8.21 -8.91
C GLU A 68 -8.85 -6.88 -9.64
N ASP A 69 -8.55 -5.76 -8.99
CA ASP A 69 -8.74 -4.39 -9.46
C ASP A 69 -7.43 -3.65 -9.76
N ALA A 70 -6.30 -4.36 -9.80
CA ALA A 70 -5.02 -3.78 -10.18
C ALA A 70 -4.98 -3.49 -11.69
N THR A 71 -4.06 -2.60 -12.06
CA THR A 71 -3.79 -2.29 -13.47
C THR A 71 -2.70 -3.22 -14.00
N VAL A 72 -2.94 -3.80 -15.18
CA VAL A 72 -1.93 -4.52 -15.96
C VAL A 72 -1.56 -3.70 -17.20
N PHE A 73 -0.26 -3.50 -17.40
CA PHE A 73 0.30 -2.87 -18.60
C PHE A 73 0.80 -3.91 -19.58
N ARG A 74 0.76 -3.60 -20.88
CA ARG A 74 1.51 -4.36 -21.88
C ARG A 74 3.01 -4.07 -21.71
N PRO A 75 3.90 -5.08 -21.77
CA PRO A 75 5.35 -4.86 -21.70
C PRO A 75 5.86 -3.83 -22.72
N GLY A 76 6.88 -3.07 -22.33
CA GLY A 76 7.59 -2.13 -23.19
C GLY A 76 7.45 -0.67 -22.77
N LYS A 77 8.23 0.21 -23.43
CA LYS A 77 8.38 1.63 -23.04
C LYS A 77 7.08 2.44 -23.12
N ASN A 78 6.29 2.21 -24.16
CA ASN A 78 5.05 2.94 -24.46
C ASN A 78 3.87 1.96 -24.46
N PRO A 79 3.38 1.52 -23.29
CA PRO A 79 2.23 0.62 -23.22
C PRO A 79 1.00 1.25 -23.87
N ASN A 80 0.21 0.45 -24.57
CA ASN A 80 -1.11 0.80 -25.08
C ASN A 80 -2.11 -0.27 -24.62
N PRO A 81 -3.21 0.05 -23.91
CA PRO A 81 -3.59 1.36 -23.38
C PRO A 81 -2.55 1.96 -22.43
N VAL A 82 -2.40 3.29 -22.48
CA VAL A 82 -1.34 4.01 -21.74
C VAL A 82 -1.48 3.92 -20.22
N CYS A 83 -2.70 3.69 -19.73
CA CYS A 83 -3.02 3.44 -18.33
C CYS A 83 -3.41 1.98 -18.05
N GLY A 84 -3.02 1.06 -18.93
CA GLY A 84 -3.24 -0.37 -18.76
C GLY A 84 -4.71 -0.81 -18.82
N THR A 85 -4.93 -2.05 -18.43
CA THR A 85 -6.23 -2.72 -18.37
C THR A 85 -6.49 -3.20 -16.95
N VAL A 86 -7.72 -3.06 -16.45
CA VAL A 86 -8.15 -3.58 -15.15
C VAL A 86 -9.22 -4.63 -15.39
N ALA A 87 -9.05 -5.84 -14.82
CA ALA A 87 -9.97 -6.95 -15.04
C ALA A 87 -11.42 -6.58 -14.64
N LEU A 88 -11.56 -5.93 -13.46
CA LEU A 88 -12.84 -5.44 -12.94
C LEU A 88 -13.49 -4.32 -13.78
N LEU A 89 -12.74 -3.59 -14.62
CA LEU A 89 -13.28 -2.57 -15.54
C LEU A 89 -13.68 -3.14 -16.92
N HIS A 90 -13.60 -4.46 -17.13
CA HIS A 90 -13.87 -5.14 -18.39
C HIS A 90 -13.01 -4.67 -19.58
N GLY A 91 -11.82 -4.10 -19.35
CA GLY A 91 -10.92 -3.73 -20.45
C GLY A 91 -9.92 -2.61 -20.13
N ALA A 92 -9.67 -1.78 -21.15
CA ALA A 92 -8.76 -0.64 -21.08
C ALA A 92 -9.26 0.44 -20.13
N VAL A 93 -8.33 1.02 -19.37
CA VAL A 93 -8.60 2.17 -18.50
C VAL A 93 -8.89 3.40 -19.36
N ASP A 94 -10.15 3.86 -19.32
CA ASP A 94 -10.59 5.12 -19.92
C ASP A 94 -10.22 6.27 -18.97
N ILE A 95 -9.20 7.05 -19.35
CA ILE A 95 -8.68 8.16 -18.55
C ILE A 95 -9.77 9.19 -18.25
N ALA A 96 -10.62 9.54 -19.20
CA ALA A 96 -11.64 10.55 -18.99
C ALA A 96 -12.69 10.03 -17.99
N LYS A 97 -13.19 8.81 -18.20
CA LYS A 97 -14.17 8.17 -17.33
C LYS A 97 -13.66 7.96 -15.90
N GLU A 98 -12.43 7.47 -15.73
CA GLU A 98 -11.83 7.27 -14.40
C GLU A 98 -11.48 8.62 -13.73
N SER A 99 -11.09 9.64 -14.49
CA SER A 99 -10.91 11.02 -13.98
C SER A 99 -12.20 11.66 -13.45
N HIS A 100 -13.37 11.21 -13.92
CA HIS A 100 -14.67 11.63 -13.39
C HIS A 100 -15.13 10.79 -12.18
N LYS A 101 -14.65 9.56 -12.03
CA LYS A 101 -15.03 8.63 -10.95
C LYS A 101 -14.13 8.71 -9.71
N GLY A 102 -12.81 8.63 -9.90
CA GLY A 102 -11.84 8.26 -8.87
C GLY A 102 -11.73 9.27 -7.74
N MET A 103 -11.90 10.54 -8.09
CA MET A 103 -12.37 11.67 -7.28
C MET A 103 -13.04 12.61 -8.28
N SER A 104 -14.01 13.43 -7.87
CA SER A 104 -14.39 14.57 -8.69
C SER A 104 -13.14 15.41 -8.95
N PHE A 105 -13.01 15.90 -10.17
CA PHE A 105 -11.87 16.69 -10.67
C PHE A 105 -11.33 17.79 -9.72
N ASP A 106 -12.17 18.33 -8.84
CA ASP A 106 -11.84 19.38 -7.86
C ASP A 106 -11.39 18.86 -6.48
N HIS A 107 -11.33 17.53 -6.30
CA HIS A 107 -10.96 16.80 -5.08
C HIS A 107 -9.82 15.79 -5.34
N ALA A 108 -8.91 16.08 -6.27
CA ALA A 108 -7.69 15.28 -6.43
C ALA A 108 -6.69 15.53 -5.28
N PRO A 109 -5.77 14.58 -4.99
CA PRO A 109 -4.68 14.78 -4.05
C PRO A 109 -3.73 15.86 -4.57
N THR A 110 -3.27 16.76 -3.70
CA THR A 110 -2.27 17.77 -4.11
C THR A 110 -0.83 17.25 -3.95
N VAL A 111 0.00 17.51 -4.95
CA VAL A 111 1.46 17.28 -4.86
C VAL A 111 2.02 18.08 -3.68
N TRP A 112 2.95 17.48 -2.92
CA TRP A 112 3.60 18.15 -1.79
C TRP A 112 4.53 19.28 -2.24
N SER A 113 4.84 20.21 -1.33
CA SER A 113 5.69 21.39 -1.62
C SER A 113 7.10 21.05 -2.11
N ASN A 114 7.62 19.85 -1.79
CA ASN A 114 8.88 19.29 -2.28
C ASN A 114 8.71 18.47 -3.58
N ALA A 115 7.63 18.69 -4.32
CA ALA A 115 7.24 17.96 -5.53
C ALA A 115 7.00 16.44 -5.35
N SER A 116 6.89 15.96 -4.11
CA SER A 116 6.69 14.53 -3.82
C SER A 116 5.22 14.11 -3.80
N ILE A 117 4.99 12.84 -4.11
CA ILE A 117 3.70 12.17 -4.16
C ILE A 117 3.91 10.80 -3.48
N PRO A 118 3.63 10.68 -2.17
CA PRO A 118 3.69 9.40 -1.48
C PRO A 118 2.57 8.47 -1.97
N LEU A 119 2.92 7.22 -2.26
CA LEU A 119 2.01 6.18 -2.72
C LEU A 119 2.06 4.98 -1.78
N ASP A 120 0.91 4.34 -1.53
CA ASP A 120 0.92 2.94 -1.08
C ASP A 120 0.69 2.04 -2.27
N ILE A 121 1.69 1.22 -2.59
CA ILE A 121 1.58 0.16 -3.58
C ILE A 121 1.27 -1.14 -2.86
N PHE A 122 0.23 -1.84 -3.29
CA PHE A 122 -0.02 -3.20 -2.86
C PHE A 122 0.65 -4.16 -3.82
N GLN A 123 1.71 -4.83 -3.36
CA GLN A 123 2.29 -5.95 -4.05
C GLN A 123 1.46 -7.20 -3.74
N VAL A 124 0.81 -7.74 -4.76
CA VAL A 124 -0.05 -8.93 -4.61
C VAL A 124 0.79 -10.19 -4.54
N ASN A 125 1.78 -10.33 -5.44
CA ASN A 125 2.64 -11.50 -5.53
C ASN A 125 4.08 -11.13 -5.87
N ARG A 126 4.97 -12.14 -5.88
CA ARG A 126 6.40 -12.01 -6.14
C ARG A 126 6.78 -11.12 -7.33
N ASN A 127 5.94 -11.07 -8.37
CA ASN A 127 6.24 -10.41 -9.64
C ASN A 127 5.88 -8.91 -9.65
N GLY A 128 5.45 -8.34 -8.51
CA GLY A 128 5.11 -6.92 -8.33
C GLY A 128 6.18 -6.11 -7.60
N GLY A 129 7.44 -6.53 -7.63
CA GLY A 129 8.55 -5.86 -6.97
C GLY A 129 9.09 -4.66 -7.76
N GLY A 130 10.13 -4.03 -7.22
CA GLY A 130 10.83 -2.90 -7.84
C GLY A 130 12.04 -3.30 -8.72
N PRO A 131 12.71 -2.30 -9.33
CA PRO A 131 12.38 -0.88 -9.25
C PRO A 131 11.15 -0.51 -10.10
N GLY A 132 10.40 0.50 -9.65
CA GLY A 132 9.33 1.13 -10.42
C GLY A 132 9.82 2.35 -11.22
N ILE A 133 9.04 2.69 -12.25
CA ILE A 133 9.20 3.81 -13.18
C ILE A 133 7.98 4.72 -13.03
N ALA A 134 8.20 6.03 -12.98
CA ALA A 134 7.14 7.02 -12.93
C ALA A 134 7.22 7.99 -14.12
N GLU A 135 6.07 8.37 -14.65
CA GLU A 135 5.93 9.24 -15.81
C GLU A 135 4.74 10.19 -15.62
N VAL A 136 4.83 11.44 -16.09
CA VAL A 136 3.80 12.46 -15.96
C VAL A 136 3.30 12.96 -17.32
N SER A 137 1.98 12.90 -17.52
CA SER A 137 1.24 13.63 -18.55
C SER A 137 0.79 14.95 -17.94
N THR A 138 1.46 16.03 -18.32
CA THR A 138 1.25 17.39 -17.80
C THR A 138 -0.12 17.96 -18.20
N ASP A 139 -0.66 17.54 -19.34
CA ASP A 139 -2.00 17.89 -19.84
C ASP A 139 -3.12 16.98 -19.28
N ALA A 140 -2.74 15.97 -18.48
CA ALA A 140 -3.60 14.91 -17.94
C ALA A 140 -4.40 14.09 -18.97
N THR A 141 -4.00 14.08 -20.25
CA THR A 141 -4.68 13.30 -21.31
C THR A 141 -4.11 11.90 -21.49
N GLY A 142 -2.85 11.67 -21.08
CA GLY A 142 -2.10 10.47 -21.40
C GLY A 142 -1.54 10.39 -22.83
N ASN A 143 -1.62 11.48 -23.62
CA ASN A 143 -1.07 11.52 -24.99
C ASN A 143 0.46 11.65 -25.02
N SER A 144 1.04 12.36 -24.04
CA SER A 144 2.49 12.52 -23.87
C SER A 144 2.89 12.24 -22.43
N PHE A 145 4.11 11.76 -22.23
CA PHE A 145 4.63 11.41 -20.91
C PHE A 145 6.08 11.91 -20.79
N GLU A 146 6.34 12.67 -19.73
CA GLU A 146 7.66 13.12 -19.31
C GLU A 146 8.11 12.26 -18.10
N PRO A 147 9.41 12.03 -17.91
CA PRO A 147 9.90 11.22 -16.78
C PRO A 147 9.69 11.91 -15.43
N ALA A 148 9.21 11.17 -14.45
CA ALA A 148 9.23 11.52 -13.03
C ALA A 148 10.16 10.57 -12.27
N ASP A 149 10.69 11.00 -11.13
CA ASP A 149 11.65 10.20 -10.36
C ASP A 149 10.93 9.36 -9.30
N VAL A 150 11.48 8.18 -8.98
CA VAL A 150 10.99 7.33 -7.89
C VAL A 150 12.02 7.36 -6.77
N THR A 151 11.87 8.33 -5.86
CA THR A 151 12.88 8.68 -4.84
C THR A 151 12.86 7.76 -3.62
N LEU A 152 11.72 7.13 -3.33
CA LEU A 152 11.63 5.93 -2.50
C LEU A 152 10.98 4.83 -3.34
N ASN A 153 11.74 3.79 -3.66
CA ASN A 153 11.34 2.77 -4.62
C ASN A 153 10.77 1.51 -3.93
N LEU A 154 10.04 0.70 -4.69
CA LEU A 154 9.68 -0.65 -4.29
C LEU A 154 10.96 -1.47 -4.04
N PRO A 155 11.01 -2.29 -2.97
CA PRO A 155 12.04 -3.30 -2.81
C PRO A 155 11.92 -4.38 -3.88
N GLY A 156 13.01 -5.07 -4.15
CA GLY A 156 13.11 -6.09 -5.18
C GLY A 156 14.28 -5.86 -6.12
N ASN A 157 14.39 -6.72 -7.12
CA ASN A 157 15.33 -6.61 -8.22
C ASN A 157 14.64 -7.09 -9.50
N ASP A 158 14.83 -6.37 -10.61
CA ASP A 158 14.25 -6.66 -11.94
C ASP A 158 12.73 -6.93 -11.93
N GLY A 159 11.99 -6.22 -11.07
CA GLY A 159 10.53 -6.36 -10.93
C GLY A 159 10.08 -7.49 -10.00
N ALA A 160 11.01 -8.18 -9.32
CA ALA A 160 10.68 -9.28 -8.41
C ALA A 160 11.09 -9.01 -6.96
N TRP A 161 10.19 -9.29 -6.01
CA TRP A 161 10.48 -9.27 -4.57
C TRP A 161 9.78 -10.44 -3.87
N SER A 162 10.44 -11.10 -2.91
CA SER A 162 9.94 -12.36 -2.32
C SER A 162 8.70 -12.23 -1.45
N ALA A 163 8.30 -11.02 -1.06
CA ALA A 163 7.07 -10.81 -0.32
C ALA A 163 5.83 -11.01 -1.20
N ASN A 164 4.68 -11.24 -0.56
CA ASN A 164 3.39 -11.36 -1.22
C ASN A 164 2.35 -10.68 -0.33
N ARG A 165 1.34 -10.05 -0.95
CA ARG A 165 0.23 -9.34 -0.29
C ARG A 165 0.71 -8.34 0.76
N GLN A 166 1.66 -7.49 0.38
CA GLN A 166 2.22 -6.44 1.23
C GLN A 166 1.90 -5.06 0.70
N ILE A 167 1.62 -4.13 1.60
CA ILE A 167 1.55 -2.70 1.29
C ILE A 167 2.94 -2.11 1.48
N VAL A 168 3.45 -1.44 0.46
CA VAL A 168 4.77 -0.80 0.43
C VAL A 168 4.61 0.68 0.13
N ARG A 169 5.29 1.51 0.93
CA ARG A 169 5.38 2.96 0.67
C ARG A 169 6.39 3.22 -0.46
N VAL A 170 5.92 3.89 -1.49
CA VAL A 170 6.72 4.43 -2.61
C VAL A 170 6.60 5.96 -2.58
N VAL A 171 7.59 6.67 -3.10
CA VAL A 171 7.50 8.12 -3.33
C VAL A 171 7.89 8.42 -4.78
N VAL A 172 6.95 8.99 -5.52
CA VAL A 172 7.20 9.62 -6.82
C VAL A 172 7.51 11.09 -6.60
N THR A 173 8.45 11.66 -7.35
CA THR A 173 8.83 13.07 -7.29
C THR A 173 8.79 13.66 -8.70
N LEU A 174 8.05 14.75 -8.88
CA LEU A 174 8.02 15.49 -10.14
C LEU A 174 9.33 16.27 -10.32
N ARG A 175 9.82 16.35 -11.56
CA ARG A 175 11.08 17.04 -11.89
C ARG A 175 10.89 18.56 -11.95
N GLU A 176 11.98 19.30 -11.83
CA GLU A 176 12.00 20.75 -12.09
C GLU A 176 11.34 21.09 -13.43
N GLY A 177 10.60 22.21 -13.47
CA GLY A 177 9.90 22.67 -14.68
C GLY A 177 8.54 22.00 -14.91
N THR A 178 8.27 20.84 -14.29
CA THR A 178 6.96 20.18 -14.37
C THR A 178 5.86 21.18 -13.97
N THR A 179 4.90 21.38 -14.87
CA THR A 179 3.75 22.28 -14.68
C THR A 179 2.51 21.53 -15.12
N CYS A 180 1.55 21.37 -14.22
CA CYS A 180 0.29 20.73 -14.57
C CYS A 180 -0.59 21.73 -15.36
N THR A 181 -1.16 21.27 -16.47
CA THR A 181 -1.98 22.07 -17.40
C THR A 181 -3.32 21.40 -17.72
N GLY A 182 -3.53 20.17 -17.25
CA GLY A 182 -4.75 19.40 -17.48
C GLY A 182 -5.96 19.92 -16.69
N GLY A 183 -7.15 19.58 -17.22
CA GLY A 183 -8.45 19.91 -16.64
C GLY A 183 -8.86 21.39 -16.77
N LYS A 184 -10.11 21.68 -16.40
CA LYS A 184 -10.72 23.02 -16.54
C LYS A 184 -9.93 24.15 -15.84
N LEU A 185 -9.26 23.82 -14.74
CA LEU A 185 -8.49 24.76 -13.93
C LEU A 185 -6.99 24.79 -14.28
N LYS A 186 -6.54 24.03 -15.29
CA LYS A 186 -5.13 23.94 -15.73
C LYS A 186 -4.14 23.71 -14.58
N ASN A 187 -4.44 22.74 -13.73
CA ASN A 187 -3.67 22.42 -12.52
C ASN A 187 -3.63 20.91 -12.22
N ARG A 188 -3.91 20.07 -13.23
CA ARG A 188 -3.97 18.60 -13.09
C ARG A 188 -2.92 17.91 -13.93
N CYS A 189 -2.29 16.90 -13.35
CA CYS A 189 -1.41 15.98 -14.04
C CYS A 189 -1.95 14.55 -13.91
N LEU A 190 -1.76 13.76 -14.96
CA LEU A 190 -1.94 12.31 -14.92
C LEU A 190 -0.57 11.68 -14.69
N ILE A 191 -0.41 10.92 -13.61
CA ILE A 191 0.80 10.17 -13.32
C ILE A 191 0.58 8.71 -13.71
N ARG A 192 1.55 8.13 -14.40
CA ARG A 192 1.65 6.70 -14.67
C ARG A 192 2.79 6.14 -13.81
N PHE A 193 2.47 5.19 -12.95
CA PHE A 193 3.46 4.39 -12.22
C PHE A 193 3.43 2.95 -12.73
N ARG A 194 4.60 2.42 -13.09
CA ARG A 194 4.78 1.04 -13.57
C ARG A 194 5.87 0.35 -12.78
N ALA A 195 5.70 -0.94 -12.49
CA ALA A 195 6.65 -1.77 -11.78
C ALA A 195 6.40 -3.26 -12.10
N GLY A 196 7.05 -4.16 -11.36
CA GLY A 196 6.93 -5.59 -11.56
C GLY A 196 7.69 -6.10 -12.77
N LEU A 197 7.61 -7.41 -13.02
CA LEU A 197 8.30 -8.04 -14.15
C LEU A 197 7.90 -7.36 -15.47
N ASN A 198 8.88 -6.87 -16.23
CA ASN A 198 8.70 -6.16 -17.51
C ASN A 198 7.75 -4.93 -17.44
N ASP A 199 7.73 -4.22 -16.30
CA ASP A 199 6.89 -3.04 -16.03
C ASP A 199 5.38 -3.29 -16.17
N THR A 200 4.92 -4.51 -15.90
CA THR A 200 3.55 -4.95 -16.20
C THR A 200 2.50 -4.60 -15.15
N CYS A 201 2.86 -4.09 -13.97
CA CYS A 201 1.89 -3.73 -12.92
C CYS A 201 2.00 -2.28 -12.46
N GLY A 202 1.04 -1.79 -11.67
CA GLY A 202 1.03 -0.43 -11.12
C GLY A 202 -0.31 0.25 -11.31
N GLY A 203 -0.32 1.43 -11.94
CA GLY A 203 -1.54 2.14 -12.31
C GLY A 203 -1.32 3.59 -12.74
N CYS A 204 -2.37 4.19 -13.30
CA CYS A 204 -2.46 5.64 -13.46
C CYS A 204 -3.25 6.28 -12.32
N PHE A 205 -2.96 7.53 -12.00
CA PHE A 205 -3.74 8.34 -11.06
C PHE A 205 -3.62 9.83 -11.36
N LEU A 206 -4.59 10.62 -10.89
CA LEU A 206 -4.53 12.08 -10.97
C LEU A 206 -3.90 12.68 -9.73
N VAL A 207 -3.16 13.78 -9.93
CA VAL A 207 -2.77 14.73 -8.89
C VAL A 207 -3.07 16.16 -9.31
N LYS A 208 -3.24 17.04 -8.33
CA LYS A 208 -3.35 18.48 -8.51
C LYS A 208 -2.04 19.16 -8.10
N MET A 209 -1.59 20.16 -8.87
CA MET A 209 -0.48 21.02 -8.50
C MET A 209 -0.73 22.43 -9.06
N GLU A 210 -0.51 23.44 -8.23
CA GLU A 210 -0.56 24.84 -8.65
C GLU A 210 0.85 25.34 -8.96
N GLY A 211 1.02 26.03 -10.10
CA GLY A 211 2.31 26.53 -10.54
C GLY A 211 3.28 25.44 -11.06
N THR A 212 4.56 25.71 -10.93
CA THR A 212 5.67 24.95 -11.54
C THR A 212 6.59 24.41 -10.45
N VAL A 213 7.05 23.16 -10.59
CA VAL A 213 8.08 22.60 -9.71
C VAL A 213 9.37 23.41 -9.82
N LYS A 214 9.80 23.99 -8.70
CA LYS A 214 11.08 24.65 -8.55
C LYS A 214 12.11 23.66 -8.01
N GLN A 215 13.39 23.87 -8.29
CA GLN A 215 14.47 23.18 -7.56
C GLN A 215 14.28 23.35 -6.06
N SER A 216 14.30 22.23 -5.34
CA SER A 216 14.63 22.26 -3.92
C SER A 216 16.10 22.66 -3.82
N SER A 217 16.36 23.92 -3.50
CA SER A 217 17.73 24.40 -3.25
C SER A 217 18.37 23.49 -2.22
N SER A 218 19.41 22.77 -2.63
CA SER A 218 20.09 21.78 -1.79
C SER A 218 20.82 22.48 -0.64
N GLY A 219 20.09 22.69 0.46
CA GLY A 219 20.63 23.04 1.78
C GLY A 219 21.42 21.85 2.33
N GLY A 220 22.50 21.50 1.64
CA GLY A 220 23.30 20.32 1.91
C GLY A 220 24.12 20.49 3.18
N CYS A 221 23.66 19.90 4.27
CA CYS A 221 24.59 19.39 5.28
C CYS A 221 25.40 18.26 4.64
N SER A 222 26.47 18.63 3.96
CA SER A 222 27.47 17.69 3.45
C SER A 222 28.13 17.00 4.63
N ALA A 223 27.61 15.84 5.01
CA ALA A 223 28.22 14.96 5.97
C ALA A 223 29.51 14.41 5.36
N LYS A 224 30.62 15.13 5.55
CA LYS A 224 31.95 14.62 5.25
C LYS A 224 32.15 13.35 6.07
N TYR A 225 32.27 12.22 5.38
CA TYR A 225 32.67 10.96 6.00
C TYR A 225 34.13 11.11 6.45
N SER A 226 34.34 11.43 7.71
CA SER A 226 35.68 11.45 8.30
C SER A 226 36.07 10.01 8.57
N GLU A 227 36.96 9.47 7.74
CA GLU A 227 37.53 8.14 7.91
C GLU A 227 38.27 8.05 9.25
N SER A 228 37.63 7.44 10.25
CA SER A 228 38.23 7.20 11.56
C SER A 228 39.06 5.93 11.53
N THR A 229 40.38 6.10 11.65
CA THR A 229 41.37 5.03 11.79
C THR A 229 40.94 3.98 12.83
N PRO A 230 41.10 2.66 12.58
CA PRO A 230 40.71 1.63 13.53
C PRO A 230 41.53 1.72 14.82
N LEU A 231 40.87 2.01 15.95
CA LEU A 231 41.52 2.00 17.26
C LEU A 231 41.87 0.57 17.67
N ARG A 232 43.16 0.36 17.91
CA ARG A 232 43.75 -0.89 18.39
C ARG A 232 43.21 -1.24 19.78
N THR A 233 42.61 -2.42 19.92
CA THR A 233 42.25 -2.96 21.24
C THR A 233 43.49 -3.33 22.04
N SER A 234 43.88 -2.50 23.01
CA SER A 234 44.84 -2.86 24.05
C SER A 234 44.15 -2.88 25.41
N TYR A 235 43.99 -4.07 25.98
CA TYR A 235 43.55 -4.28 27.35
C TYR A 235 44.54 -3.66 28.34
N THR A 236 44.10 -2.69 29.16
CA THR A 236 44.64 -2.50 30.52
C THR A 236 43.68 -1.73 31.42
N HIS A 237 43.59 -2.22 32.66
CA HIS A 237 43.21 -1.53 33.90
C HIS A 237 41.79 -0.95 34.08
N PHE A 238 41.03 -1.65 34.92
CA PHE A 238 39.95 -1.09 35.74
C PHE A 238 40.47 0.07 36.61
N SER A 239 39.68 1.15 36.70
CA SER A 239 39.50 1.93 37.94
C SER A 239 38.22 2.77 37.86
N ARG A 240 37.56 2.93 39.01
CA ARG A 240 36.28 3.64 39.14
C ARG A 240 36.45 5.14 38.89
N LEU A 241 35.47 5.76 38.23
CA LEU A 241 35.12 7.15 38.51
C LEU A 241 33.60 7.34 38.48
N THR A 242 33.08 8.04 39.49
CA THR A 242 31.66 8.31 39.70
C THR A 242 31.46 9.82 39.62
N ILE A 243 30.72 10.33 38.63
CA ILE A 243 30.39 11.77 38.48
C ILE A 243 28.91 11.89 38.03
N PRO A 244 28.13 12.88 38.52
CA PRO A 244 26.67 12.78 38.58
C PRO A 244 25.91 13.41 37.40
N LEU A 245 24.61 13.10 37.31
CA LEU A 245 23.66 13.76 36.42
C LEU A 245 23.13 15.06 37.03
N GLN A 246 23.20 16.17 36.28
CA GLN A 246 22.50 17.42 36.58
C GLN A 246 21.29 17.61 35.65
N PRO A 247 20.10 17.95 36.17
CA PRO A 247 18.94 18.33 35.36
C PRO A 247 18.72 19.85 35.30
N SER A 248 18.53 20.37 34.09
CA SER A 248 18.02 21.72 33.81
C SER A 248 17.48 21.77 32.37
N GLN A 249 16.40 22.48 32.03
CA GLN A 249 15.38 23.16 32.85
C GLN A 249 14.04 23.12 32.10
N LEU A 250 12.90 23.07 32.81
CA LEU A 250 11.58 23.34 32.24
C LEU A 250 11.32 24.85 32.19
N CYS A 251 10.63 25.30 31.13
CA CYS A 251 9.84 26.53 31.16
C CYS A 251 8.43 26.24 30.62
N LEU A 252 7.45 26.17 31.53
CA LEU A 252 6.03 26.16 31.21
C LEU A 252 5.42 27.54 31.50
N HIS A 253 4.61 28.05 30.59
CA HIS A 253 3.59 29.06 30.86
C HIS A 253 2.27 28.51 30.33
N GLY A 254 1.25 28.46 31.18
CA GLY A 254 -0.06 27.88 30.84
C GLY A 254 -1.21 28.81 31.21
N ARG A 255 -2.44 28.31 31.06
CA ARG A 255 -3.66 28.65 31.84
C ARG A 255 -4.85 27.88 31.28
N TYR A 256 -5.57 27.18 32.16
CA TYR A 256 -6.96 26.74 31.96
C TYR A 256 -7.66 26.77 33.32
N PRO A 257 -8.89 27.32 33.43
CA PRO A 257 -9.70 27.21 34.64
C PRO A 257 -10.77 26.11 34.52
N SER A 258 -10.76 25.19 35.49
CA SER A 258 -11.92 24.57 36.19
C SER A 258 -13.29 24.42 35.50
N LEU A 259 -13.90 23.22 35.58
CA LEU A 259 -15.13 23.00 36.39
C LEU A 259 -15.60 21.51 36.53
N TRP A 260 -16.19 21.21 37.70
CA TRP A 260 -17.09 20.08 38.06
C TRP A 260 -16.58 18.66 38.34
N ILE A 261 -17.37 17.99 39.21
CA ILE A 261 -17.09 16.83 40.08
C ILE A 261 -18.31 15.89 40.05
N LYS A 262 -18.13 14.55 40.10
CA LYS A 262 -18.89 13.54 40.90
C LYS A 262 -18.58 12.09 40.44
N VAL A 263 -18.02 11.21 41.30
CA VAL A 263 -18.69 10.14 42.12
C VAL A 263 -19.08 8.88 41.30
N LEU A 264 -19.00 7.61 41.75
CA LEU A 264 -18.13 6.84 42.69
C LEU A 264 -18.65 5.35 42.67
N HIS A 265 -17.81 4.35 43.01
CA HIS A 265 -18.15 2.92 43.24
C HIS A 265 -18.65 2.09 42.01
N SER A 266 -18.25 0.83 41.82
CA SER A 266 -18.19 -0.27 42.81
C SER A 266 -17.16 -1.36 42.47
N LEU A 267 -16.58 -2.00 43.49
CA LEU A 267 -15.67 -3.16 43.40
C LEU A 267 -16.11 -4.28 44.36
N SER A 268 -16.25 -5.52 43.85
CA SER A 268 -16.21 -6.82 44.55
C SER A 268 -16.76 -7.91 43.59
N ARG A 269 -16.45 -9.21 43.66
CA ARG A 269 -15.44 -10.08 44.33
C ARG A 269 -15.61 -11.48 43.69
N ILE A 270 -14.56 -12.32 43.67
CA ILE A 270 -14.50 -13.82 43.61
C ILE A 270 -13.00 -14.11 43.38
N ILE A 271 -12.17 -14.46 44.36
CA ILE A 271 -12.09 -15.65 45.24
C ILE A 271 -11.76 -16.96 44.49
N LEU A 272 -10.44 -17.15 44.36
CA LEU A 272 -9.64 -18.39 44.45
C LEU A 272 -10.35 -19.76 44.57
N TRP A 273 -9.88 -20.73 43.76
CA TRP A 273 -9.75 -22.13 44.17
C TRP A 273 -8.60 -22.84 43.45
N HIS A 274 -7.74 -23.53 44.20
CA HIS A 274 -6.66 -24.42 43.71
C HIS A 274 -6.42 -25.50 44.76
N PRO A 275 -6.40 -26.79 44.37
CA PRO A 275 -5.15 -27.57 44.35
C PRO A 275 -5.08 -28.48 43.07
N ASN A 276 -4.12 -29.37 42.82
CA ASN A 276 -2.82 -29.71 43.42
C ASN A 276 -1.83 -30.12 42.29
N PRO A 277 -0.49 -30.20 42.49
CA PRO A 277 0.46 -30.40 41.39
C PRO A 277 0.98 -31.85 41.24
N SER A 278 1.29 -32.24 39.99
CA SER A 278 2.24 -33.31 39.68
C SER A 278 2.92 -33.07 38.33
N THR A 279 4.19 -33.47 38.21
CA THR A 279 5.03 -33.48 36.99
C THR A 279 5.22 -32.14 36.26
N ARG A 280 6.32 -31.42 36.55
CA ARG A 280 6.98 -30.51 35.61
C ARG A 280 8.27 -31.17 35.11
N SER A 281 8.43 -31.28 33.79
CA SER A 281 9.78 -31.32 33.21
C SER A 281 10.31 -29.88 33.08
N VAL A 282 11.63 -29.77 32.99
CA VAL A 282 12.32 -28.49 32.74
C VAL A 282 12.12 -28.09 31.26
N ASP A 283 12.43 -26.84 30.91
CA ASP A 283 12.43 -26.25 29.55
C ASP A 283 11.15 -25.56 29.02
N THR A 284 10.27 -25.05 29.90
CA THR A 284 9.29 -24.01 29.48
C THR A 284 9.11 -22.89 30.52
N ILE A 285 10.22 -22.27 30.94
CA ILE A 285 10.24 -21.06 31.77
C ILE A 285 11.18 -20.02 31.13
N CYS A 286 10.77 -19.47 29.97
CA CYS A 286 11.39 -18.26 29.40
C CYS A 286 10.49 -17.47 28.42
N ARG A 287 9.16 -17.63 28.52
CA ARG A 287 8.15 -16.86 27.75
C ARG A 287 6.92 -16.52 28.58
N ALA A 288 7.12 -15.80 29.69
CA ALA A 288 6.02 -15.25 30.51
C ALA A 288 6.47 -14.03 31.37
N SER A 289 7.33 -13.16 30.83
CA SER A 289 7.80 -11.95 31.55
C SER A 289 7.93 -10.72 30.64
N LEU A 290 6.84 -10.33 29.94
CA LEU A 290 6.69 -8.95 29.43
C LEU A 290 5.23 -8.55 29.10
N ILE A 291 4.27 -8.99 29.91
CA ILE A 291 2.89 -8.47 29.91
C ILE A 291 2.53 -8.21 31.37
N VAL A 292 1.83 -7.10 31.65
CA VAL A 292 1.52 -6.56 32.99
C VAL A 292 2.69 -5.81 33.67
N THR A 293 3.09 -4.68 33.08
CA THR A 293 3.49 -3.47 33.84
C THR A 293 3.11 -2.24 32.99
N ILE A 294 2.81 -1.10 33.63
CA ILE A 294 2.41 0.17 33.01
C ILE A 294 0.99 0.18 32.42
N LEU A 295 0.00 -0.01 33.30
CA LEU A 295 -1.34 0.56 33.16
C LEU A 295 -1.74 1.06 34.56
N HIS A 296 -1.99 2.38 34.69
CA HIS A 296 -2.09 3.19 35.94
C HIS A 296 -0.77 3.70 36.57
N PHE A 297 -0.23 4.78 36.00
CA PHE A 297 0.48 5.92 36.62
C PHE A 297 0.74 6.90 35.45
N ASN A 298 0.19 8.11 35.33
CA ASN A 298 -0.60 8.94 36.23
C ASN A 298 -1.88 9.48 35.54
N LEU A 299 -2.99 9.54 36.28
CA LEU A 299 -3.86 10.73 36.22
C LEU A 299 -3.42 11.66 37.37
N CYS A 300 -3.49 12.97 37.13
CA CYS A 300 -3.24 14.06 38.09
C CYS A 300 -1.81 14.23 38.63
N THR A 301 -1.09 15.16 37.99
CA THR A 301 -0.83 16.50 38.58
C THR A 301 -1.33 17.54 37.56
N LEU A 302 -1.97 18.68 37.86
CA LEU A 302 -2.29 19.38 39.13
C LEU A 302 -1.11 19.55 40.10
#